data_AF-A0A645J9E8-F1
#
_entry.id   AF-A0A645J9E8-F1
#
_cell.length_a   1.000
_cell.length_b   1.000
_cell.length_c   1.000
_cell.angle_alpha   90.00
_cell.angle_beta   90.00
_cell.angle_gamma   90.00
#
_symmetry.space_group_name_H-M   'P 1'
#
loop_
_entity.id
_entity.type
_entity.pdbx_description
1 polymer ?
#
loop_
_entity_poly.entity_id
_entity_poly.type
_entity_poly.pdbx_seq_one_letter_code
_entity_poly.pdbx_strand_id
1 'polypeptide(L)'
;MEPEKSTTFAMGAQCIREGAMDMIGLGRQSFADPLTPLKLMEGREDEIKYCTLCLNCLELMIRQEFIGCTTYNKRYTKILKDVREKLGKVKEMHT
;
A
#
# COMPACT_ATOMS: atom_id res chain seq x y z
N MET A 1 -14.87 -12.53 -13.89
CA MET A 1 -13.41 -12.69 -13.88
C MET A 1 -13.07 -13.66 -12.77
N GLU A 2 -12.26 -14.68 -13.05
CA GLU A 2 -11.74 -15.55 -11.99
C GLU A 2 -10.92 -14.70 -10.99
N PRO A 3 -10.97 -14.99 -9.67
CA PRO A 3 -10.26 -14.19 -8.66
C PRO A 3 -8.76 -14.02 -8.94
N GLU A 4 -8.12 -15.07 -9.46
CA GLU A 4 -6.71 -15.11 -9.88
C GLU A 4 -6.39 -14.10 -11.00
N LYS A 5 -7.38 -13.75 -11.82
CA LYS A 5 -7.25 -12.78 -12.92
C LYS A 5 -7.50 -11.33 -12.46
N SER A 6 -7.88 -11.11 -11.21
CA SER A 6 -8.20 -9.79 -10.66
C SER A 6 -7.07 -9.19 -9.81
N THR A 7 -5.91 -9.85 -9.75
CA THR A 7 -4.74 -9.36 -9.00
C THR A 7 -4.07 -8.18 -9.69
N THR A 8 -3.35 -7.35 -8.92
CA THR A 8 -2.59 -6.21 -9.44
C THR A 8 -1.64 -6.61 -10.58
N PHE A 9 -0.98 -7.77 -10.48
CA PHE A 9 -0.02 -8.21 -11.50
C PHE A 9 -0.70 -8.82 -12.72
N ALA A 10 -1.75 -9.61 -12.55
CA ALA A 10 -2.50 -10.17 -13.67
C ALA A 10 -3.14 -9.06 -14.51
N MET A 11 -3.84 -8.12 -13.86
CA MET A 11 -4.42 -6.95 -14.50
C MET A 11 -3.35 -6.05 -15.11
N GLY A 12 -2.29 -5.76 -14.34
CA GLY A 12 -1.22 -4.89 -14.81
C GLY A 12 -0.51 -5.44 -16.06
N ALA A 13 -0.21 -6.73 -16.08
CA ALA A 13 0.38 -7.40 -17.23
C ALA A 13 -0.57 -7.41 -18.43
N GLN A 14 -1.89 -7.56 -18.21
CA GLN A 14 -2.88 -7.47 -19.28
C GLN A 14 -2.91 -6.06 -19.90
N CYS A 15 -3.03 -5.02 -19.10
CA CYS A 15 -3.06 -3.64 -19.60
C CYS A 15 -1.78 -3.26 -20.35
N ILE A 16 -0.61 -3.75 -19.91
CA ILE A 16 0.65 -3.56 -20.63
C ILE A 16 0.63 -4.28 -21.98
N ARG A 17 0.21 -5.56 -22.03
CA ARG A 17 0.10 -6.32 -23.28
C ARG A 17 -0.86 -5.68 -24.28
N GLU A 18 -1.93 -5.06 -23.79
CA GLU A 18 -2.94 -4.40 -24.60
C GLU A 18 -2.56 -2.96 -25.00
N GLY A 19 -1.42 -2.44 -24.53
CA GLY A 19 -0.96 -1.08 -24.83
C GLY A 19 -1.73 0.02 -24.11
N ALA A 20 -2.48 -0.31 -23.05
CA ALA A 20 -3.22 0.66 -22.25
C ALA A 20 -2.33 1.45 -21.28
N MET A 21 -1.19 0.89 -20.88
CA MET A 21 -0.17 1.55 -20.05
C MET A 21 1.22 0.92 -20.23
N ASP A 22 2.27 1.68 -19.98
CA ASP A 22 3.65 1.20 -20.09
C ASP A 22 4.22 0.64 -18.77
N MET A 23 3.61 0.98 -17.64
CA MET A 23 4.11 0.61 -16.31
C MET A 23 3.01 0.57 -15.24
N ILE A 24 3.27 -0.20 -14.17
CA ILE A 24 2.40 -0.29 -13.00
C ILE A 24 2.92 0.65 -11.91
N GLY A 25 2.09 1.61 -11.49
CA GLY A 25 2.38 2.48 -10.34
C GLY A 25 1.99 1.82 -9.01
N LEU A 26 2.94 1.69 -8.09
CA LEU A 26 2.68 1.21 -6.73
C LEU A 26 2.64 2.37 -5.73
N GLY A 27 1.45 2.72 -5.26
CA GLY A 27 1.25 3.73 -4.20
C GLY A 27 1.42 3.13 -2.80
N ARG A 28 0.30 2.91 -2.11
CA ARG A 28 0.25 2.32 -0.74
C ARG A 28 0.97 0.97 -0.64
N GLN A 29 0.98 0.20 -1.74
CA GLN A 29 1.67 -1.08 -1.79
C GLN A 29 3.18 -0.93 -1.57
N SER A 30 3.79 0.16 -2.05
CA SER A 30 5.23 0.44 -1.84
C SER A 30 5.57 0.68 -0.37
N PHE A 31 4.62 1.17 0.44
CA PHE A 31 4.80 1.26 1.89
C PHE A 31 4.62 -0.08 2.58
N ALA A 32 3.65 -0.88 2.12
CA ALA A 32 3.33 -2.18 2.71
C ALA A 32 4.47 -3.18 2.51
N ASP A 33 5.04 -3.19 1.30
CA ASP A 33 6.16 -4.05 0.93
C ASP A 33 7.03 -3.41 -0.16
N PRO A 34 8.13 -2.73 0.22
CA PRO A 34 9.05 -2.12 -0.74
C PRO A 34 9.71 -3.13 -1.69
N LEU A 35 9.74 -4.42 -1.31
CA LEU A 35 10.34 -5.49 -2.12
C LEU A 35 9.31 -6.19 -3.02
N THR A 36 8.10 -5.65 -3.14
CA THR A 36 7.05 -6.17 -4.03
C THR A 36 7.60 -6.50 -5.44
N PRO A 37 8.35 -5.60 -6.12
CA PRO A 37 8.86 -5.90 -7.47
C PRO A 37 9.87 -7.06 -7.47
N LEU A 38 10.78 -7.08 -6.49
CA LEU A 38 11.80 -8.13 -6.39
C LEU A 38 11.18 -9.50 -6.14
N LYS A 39 10.23 -9.59 -5.20
CA LYS A 39 9.51 -10.83 -4.87
C LYS A 39 8.74 -11.36 -6.07
N LEU A 40 8.08 -10.48 -6.83
CA LEU A 40 7.40 -10.87 -8.06
C LEU A 40 8.39 -11.45 -9.09
N MET A 41 9.53 -10.79 -9.30
CA MET A 41 10.58 -11.25 -10.23
C MET A 41 11.15 -12.63 -9.83
N GLU A 42 11.23 -12.91 -8.53
CA GLU A 42 11.72 -14.18 -7.98
C GLU A 42 10.64 -15.26 -7.85
N GLY A 43 9.39 -14.99 -8.25
CA GLY A 43 8.28 -15.93 -8.14
C GLY A 43 7.76 -16.16 -6.71
N ARG A 44 8.09 -15.27 -5.78
CA ARG A 44 7.73 -15.33 -4.34
C ARG A 44 6.49 -14.49 -4.04
N GLU A 45 5.47 -14.64 -4.86
CA GLU A 45 4.24 -13.83 -4.77
C GLU A 45 3.46 -14.06 -3.47
N ASP A 46 3.55 -15.26 -2.92
CA ASP A 46 2.96 -15.67 -1.64
C ASP A 46 3.59 -14.96 -0.43
N GLU A 47 4.83 -14.46 -0.56
CA GLU A 47 5.51 -13.68 0.47
C GLU A 47 5.19 -12.17 0.43
N ILE A 48 4.45 -11.71 -0.58
CA ILE A 48 4.14 -10.27 -0.73
C ILE A 48 3.17 -9.83 0.36
N LYS A 49 3.57 -8.81 1.12
CA LYS A 49 2.70 -8.18 2.11
C LYS A 49 1.77 -7.20 1.42
N TYR A 50 0.59 -7.67 1.02
CA TYR A 50 -0.40 -6.84 0.35
C TYR A 50 -0.99 -5.77 1.27
N CYS A 51 -1.14 -4.56 0.74
CA CYS A 51 -1.81 -3.45 1.41
C CYS A 51 -3.24 -3.83 1.82
N THR A 52 -3.57 -3.62 3.09
CA THR A 52 -4.90 -3.97 3.66
C THR A 52 -5.95 -2.88 3.46
N LEU A 53 -5.65 -1.84 2.69
CA LEU A 53 -6.54 -0.68 2.45
C LEU A 53 -7.02 0.03 3.74
N CYS A 54 -6.26 -0.07 4.83
CA CYS A 54 -6.65 0.48 6.13
C CYS A 54 -6.67 2.03 6.23
N LEU A 55 -6.20 2.74 5.21
CA LEU A 55 -6.12 4.21 5.12
C LEU A 55 -5.33 4.93 6.23
N ASN A 56 -4.68 4.22 7.16
CA ASN A 56 -3.87 4.86 8.21
C ASN A 56 -2.68 5.67 7.66
N CYS A 57 -2.13 5.31 6.50
CA CYS A 57 -1.09 6.12 5.84
C CYS A 57 -1.64 7.47 5.36
N LEU A 58 -2.93 7.54 4.99
CA LEU A 58 -3.61 8.79 4.66
C LEU A 58 -3.82 9.65 5.91
N GLU A 59 -4.18 9.05 7.05
CA GLU A 59 -4.25 9.79 8.32
C GLU A 59 -2.91 10.45 8.69
N LEU A 60 -1.79 9.74 8.51
CA LEU A 60 -0.47 10.33 8.74
C LEU A 60 -0.18 11.47 7.74
N MET A 61 -0.57 11.32 6.48
CA MET A 61 -0.40 12.34 5.43
C MET A 61 -1.16 13.63 5.77
N ILE A 62 -2.46 13.54 6.05
CA ILE A 62 -3.31 14.73 6.32
C ILE A 62 -2.90 15.45 7.61
N ARG A 63 -2.27 14.72 8.55
CA ARG A 63 -1.71 15.27 9.78
C ARG A 63 -0.29 15.82 9.63
N GLN A 64 0.29 15.75 8.43
CA GLN A 64 1.66 16.19 8.13
C GLN A 64 2.73 15.46 8.97
N GLU A 65 2.50 14.18 9.24
CA GLU A 65 3.40 13.31 9.98
C GLU A 65 4.21 12.41 9.05
N PHE A 66 5.22 11.71 9.57
CA PHE A 66 6.00 10.76 8.77
C PHE A 66 5.12 9.62 8.24
N ILE A 67 4.94 9.58 6.93
CA ILE A 67 4.04 8.66 6.24
C ILE A 67 4.70 7.28 6.05
N GLY A 68 3.92 6.22 6.29
CA GLY A 68 4.32 4.84 5.97
C GLY A 68 3.24 3.81 6.33
N CYS A 69 3.56 2.52 6.18
CA CYS A 69 2.62 1.43 6.46
C CYS A 69 2.54 1.12 7.95
N THR A 70 1.36 1.28 8.54
CA THR A 70 1.13 1.05 9.97
C THR A 70 0.76 -0.40 10.30
N THR A 71 0.55 -1.24 9.29
CA THR A 71 0.26 -2.68 9.45
C THR A 71 1.55 -3.49 9.53
N TYR A 72 2.49 -3.28 8.62
CA TYR A 72 3.68 -4.13 8.48
C TYR A 72 4.96 -3.50 9.03
N ASN A 73 4.97 -2.20 9.35
CA ASN A 73 6.14 -1.51 9.88
C ASN A 73 5.84 -0.85 11.23
N LYS A 74 6.44 -1.43 12.29
CA LYS A 74 6.23 -1.04 13.70
C LYS A 74 6.55 0.43 13.98
N ARG A 75 7.49 1.04 13.24
CA ARG A 75 7.81 2.46 13.39
C ARG A 75 6.57 3.32 13.13
N TYR A 76 5.88 3.06 12.02
CA TYR A 76 4.70 3.84 11.65
C TYR A 76 3.47 3.46 12.49
N THR A 77 3.38 2.22 12.97
CA THR A 77 2.39 1.85 14.00
C THR A 77 2.53 2.73 15.25
N LYS A 78 3.77 2.92 15.73
CA LYS A 78 4.05 3.77 16.88
C LYS A 78 3.70 5.23 16.60
N ILE A 79 4.12 5.77 15.45
CA ILE A 79 3.80 7.15 15.06
C ILE A 79 2.29 7.37 15.03
N LEU A 80 1.51 6.48 14.42
CA LEU A 80 0.06 6.57 14.41
C LEU A 80 -0.55 6.59 15.81
N LYS A 81 -0.04 5.73 16.71
CA LYS A 81 -0.50 5.66 18.10
C LYS A 81 -0.23 6.99 18.82
N ASP A 82 1.01 7.47 18.76
CA ASP A 82 1.45 8.70 19.41
C ASP A 82 0.63 9.91 18.90
N VAL A 83 0.40 9.98 17.59
CA VAL A 83 -0.39 11.03 16.94
C VAL A 83 -1.85 11.01 17.40
N ARG A 84 -2.47 9.83 17.51
CA ARG A 84 -3.85 9.68 17.98
C ARG A 84 -3.99 9.96 19.47
N GLU A 85 -2.99 9.65 20.28
CA GLU A 85 -2.94 10.03 21.70
C GLU A 85 -2.86 11.55 21.87
N LYS A 86 -2.06 12.23 21.03
CA LYS A 86 -1.87 13.69 21.09
C LYS A 86 -3.04 14.48 20.53
N LEU A 87 -3.60 14.05 19.39
CA LEU A 87 -4.55 14.85 18.59
C LEU A 87 -5.96 14.24 18.54
N GLY A 88 -6.19 13.10 19.20
CA GLY A 88 -7.43 12.33 19.10
C GLY A 88 -7.58 11.59 17.76
N LYS A 89 -8.72 10.91 17.55
CA LYS A 89 -9.03 10.24 16.28
C LYS A 89 -9.45 11.24 15.21
N VAL A 90 -9.04 11.01 13.97
CA VAL A 90 -9.56 11.76 12.81
C VAL A 90 -11.05 11.46 12.64
N LYS A 91 -11.85 12.50 12.40
CA LYS A 91 -13.28 12.37 12.09
C LYS A 91 -13.51 12.21 10.58
N GLU A 92 -12.73 12.91 9.76
CA GLU A 92 -12.88 12.94 8.30
C GLU A 92 -11.51 12.86 7.62
N MET A 93 -11.40 12.05 6.57
CA MET A 93 -10.16 11.84 5.82
C MET A 93 -10.31 12.38 4.39
N HIS A 94 -10.01 13.66 4.21
CA HIS A 94 -9.93 14.34 2.92
C HIS A 94 -8.54 15.00 2.75
N THR A 95 -8.05 15.07 1.51
CA THR A 95 -6.83 15.81 1.13
C THR A 95 -7.14 17.25 0.79
#